data_AF-A0A5F2GSD5-F1
#
_entry.id   AF-A0A5F2GSD5-F1
#
_cell.length_a   1.000
_cell.length_b   1.000
_cell.length_c   1.000
_cell.angle_alpha   90.00
_cell.angle_beta   90.00
_cell.angle_gamma   90.00
#
_symmetry.space_group_name_H-M   'P 1'
#
loop_
_entity.id
_entity.type
_entity.pdbx_description
1 polymer ?
#
loop_
_entity_poly.entity_id
_entity_poly.type
_entity_poly.pdbx_seq_one_letter_code
_entity_poly.pdbx_strand_id
1 'polypeptide(L)'
;MTDHFDSEAFYAALNAARLGRQMTWKEVAEEAGVNASTLSRIGQGAKPDVNGLAALLTWSNLKAEMFIPRAGQQEAEPIARITALLRADPKLSGDKAKLMEDIVISTYKKLRDD
;
A
#
# COMPACT_ATOMS: atom_id res chain seq x y z
N MET A 1 -1.66 -12.15 -21.55
CA MET A 1 -2.35 -12.76 -20.38
C MET A 1 -2.51 -11.62 -19.39
N THR A 2 -3.71 -11.06 -19.27
CA THR A 2 -3.97 -9.88 -18.46
C THR A 2 -3.72 -10.24 -17.01
N ASP A 3 -2.70 -9.64 -16.42
CA ASP A 3 -2.39 -9.88 -15.01
C ASP A 3 -3.52 -9.27 -14.19
N HIS A 4 -4.30 -10.11 -13.51
CA HIS A 4 -5.40 -9.62 -12.68
C HIS A 4 -4.92 -9.02 -11.36
N PHE A 5 -3.65 -9.19 -11.00
CA PHE A 5 -3.10 -8.71 -9.73
C PHE A 5 -2.00 -7.67 -9.95
N ASP A 6 -2.21 -6.48 -9.42
CA ASP A 6 -1.26 -5.37 -9.43
C ASP A 6 -0.17 -5.59 -8.37
N SER A 7 0.89 -6.28 -8.79
CA SER A 7 2.03 -6.61 -7.92
C SER A 7 2.82 -5.37 -7.49
N GLU A 8 2.83 -4.32 -8.32
CA GLU A 8 3.55 -3.07 -8.02
C GLU A 8 2.82 -2.29 -6.93
N ALA A 9 1.50 -2.11 -7.07
CA ALA A 9 0.67 -1.47 -6.05
C ALA A 9 0.71 -2.27 -4.74
N PHE A 10 0.72 -3.60 -4.81
CA PHE A 10 0.88 -4.45 -3.62
C PHE A 10 2.22 -4.21 -2.92
N TYR A 11 3.32 -4.21 -3.67
CA TYR A 11 4.64 -3.98 -3.09
C TYR A 11 4.78 -2.58 -2.49
N ALA A 12 4.23 -1.55 -3.14
CA ALA A 12 4.21 -0.19 -2.63
C ALA A 12 3.43 -0.09 -1.30
N ALA A 13 2.24 -0.70 -1.22
CA ALA A 13 1.44 -0.75 0.00
C ALA A 13 2.12 -1.55 1.13
N LEU A 14 2.76 -2.68 0.79
CA LEU A 14 3.55 -3.47 1.73
C LEU A 14 4.74 -2.68 2.28
N ASN A 15 5.44 -1.94 1.43
CA ASN A 15 6.54 -1.07 1.83
C ASN A 15 6.07 0.07 2.75
N ALA A 16 4.89 0.66 2.47
CA ALA A 16 4.29 1.65 3.36
C ALA A 16 3.97 1.07 4.75
N ALA A 17 3.44 -0.15 4.82
CA ALA A 17 3.21 -0.86 6.08
C ALA A 17 4.53 -1.11 6.84
N ARG A 18 5.58 -1.55 6.14
CA ARG A 18 6.93 -1.73 6.70
C ARG A 18 7.49 -0.43 7.28
N LEU A 19 7.43 0.66 6.53
CA LEU A 19 7.93 1.97 6.98
C LEU A 19 7.11 2.50 8.17
N GLY A 20 5.79 2.30 8.17
CA GLY A 20 4.91 2.67 9.27
C GLY A 20 5.22 1.93 10.59
N ARG A 21 5.81 0.73 10.50
CA ARG A 21 6.32 -0.06 11.63
C ARG A 21 7.81 0.14 11.91
N GLN A 22 8.50 0.96 11.11
CA GLN A 22 9.95 1.21 11.21
C GLN A 22 10.83 -0.04 11.06
N MET A 23 10.40 -1.00 10.23
CA MET A 23 11.09 -2.29 10.07
C MET A 23 11.96 -2.34 8.81
N THR A 24 12.99 -3.19 8.84
CA THR A 24 13.77 -3.62 7.68
C THR A 24 13.06 -4.75 6.93
N TRP A 25 13.42 -4.99 5.67
CA TRP A 25 12.85 -6.12 4.92
C TRP A 25 13.19 -7.49 5.52
N LYS A 26 14.32 -7.59 6.22
CA LYS A 26 14.70 -8.82 6.93
C LYS A 26 13.71 -9.11 8.06
N GLU A 27 13.39 -8.12 8.87
CA GLU A 27 12.41 -8.28 9.97
C GLU A 27 11.02 -8.59 9.43
N VAL A 28 10.61 -7.98 8.30
CA VAL A 28 9.35 -8.34 7.63
C VAL A 28 9.34 -9.81 7.19
N ALA A 29 10.46 -10.30 6.63
CA ALA A 29 10.58 -11.71 6.22
C ALA A 29 10.37 -12.65 7.41
N GLU A 30 11.02 -12.34 8.53
CA GLU A 30 10.96 -13.11 9.76
C GLU A 30 9.54 -13.10 10.36
N GLU A 31 8.90 -11.94 10.49
CA GLU A 31 7.54 -11.83 11.05
C GLU A 31 6.46 -12.43 10.14
N ALA A 32 6.60 -12.28 8.81
CA ALA A 32 5.64 -12.84 7.87
C ALA A 32 5.89 -14.34 7.61
N GLY A 33 6.99 -14.92 8.08
CA GLY A 33 7.33 -16.33 7.83
C GLY A 33 7.65 -16.61 6.36
N VAL A 34 8.23 -15.64 5.64
CA VAL A 34 8.65 -15.78 4.24
C VAL A 34 10.17 -15.69 4.12
N ASN A 35 10.74 -16.27 3.06
CA ASN A 35 12.17 -16.11 2.80
C ASN A 35 12.49 -14.67 2.36
N ALA A 36 13.56 -14.07 2.89
CA ALA A 36 14.04 -12.75 2.46
C ALA A 36 14.27 -12.66 0.94
N SER A 37 14.70 -13.76 0.30
CA SER A 37 14.86 -13.81 -1.17
C SER A 37 13.53 -13.64 -1.91
N THR A 38 12.40 -14.05 -1.31
CA THR A 38 11.06 -13.83 -1.87
C THR A 38 10.72 -12.35 -1.90
N LEU A 39 10.98 -11.61 -0.81
CA LEU A 39 10.78 -10.17 -0.76
C LEU A 39 11.68 -9.41 -1.74
N SER A 40 12.95 -9.78 -1.83
CA SER A 40 13.88 -9.18 -2.80
C SER A 40 13.40 -9.37 -4.25
N ARG A 41 12.92 -10.57 -4.60
CA ARG A 41 12.37 -10.83 -5.93
C ARG A 41 11.10 -10.03 -6.19
N ILE A 42 10.17 -9.95 -5.23
CA ILE A 42 8.95 -9.16 -5.37
C ILE A 42 9.28 -7.67 -5.57
N GLY A 43 10.24 -7.14 -4.82
CA GLY A 43 10.71 -5.77 -5.01
C GLY A 43 11.41 -5.52 -6.35
N GLN A 44 11.82 -6.58 -7.05
CA GLN A 44 12.35 -6.55 -8.43
C GLN A 44 11.27 -6.84 -9.49
N GLY A 45 9.99 -6.91 -9.10
CA GLY A 45 8.87 -7.13 -10.01
C GLY A 45 8.47 -8.60 -10.20
N ALA A 46 9.04 -9.53 -9.44
CA ALA A 46 8.58 -10.92 -9.48
C ALA A 46 7.21 -11.05 -8.82
N LYS A 47 6.36 -11.92 -9.36
CA LYS A 47 5.07 -12.23 -8.74
C LYS A 47 5.27 -13.05 -7.47
N PRO A 48 4.60 -12.71 -6.36
CA PRO A 48 4.58 -13.55 -5.18
C PRO A 48 3.90 -14.88 -5.50
N ASP A 49 4.42 -15.98 -4.96
CA ASP A 49 3.65 -17.23 -4.93
C ASP A 49 2.46 -17.09 -3.97
N VAL A 50 1.47 -17.98 -4.09
CA VAL A 50 0.20 -17.87 -3.34
C VAL A 50 0.42 -17.87 -1.82
N ASN A 51 1.37 -18.67 -1.33
CA ASN A 51 1.63 -18.78 0.10
C ASN A 51 2.33 -17.52 0.64
N GLY A 52 3.35 -17.04 -0.07
CA GLY A 52 4.05 -15.80 0.25
C GLY A 52 3.12 -14.59 0.19
N LEU A 53 2.23 -14.54 -0.81
CA LEU A 53 1.21 -13.49 -0.91
C LEU A 53 0.27 -13.51 0.31
N ALA A 54 -0.28 -14.68 0.66
CA ALA A 54 -1.20 -14.82 1.79
C ALA A 54 -0.54 -14.42 3.12
N ALA A 55 0.71 -14.83 3.32
CA ALA A 55 1.50 -14.47 4.49
C ALA A 55 1.73 -12.96 4.60
N LEU A 56 2.12 -12.32 3.50
CA LEU A 56 2.40 -10.88 3.48
C LEU A 56 1.12 -10.02 3.59
N LEU A 57 0.00 -10.46 3.00
CA LEU A 57 -1.31 -9.83 3.19
C LEU A 57 -1.76 -9.88 4.65
N THR A 58 -1.59 -11.04 5.28
CA THR A 58 -1.89 -11.23 6.71
C THR A 58 -1.02 -10.33 7.58
N TRP A 59 0.30 -10.34 7.35
CA TRP A 59 1.24 -9.53 8.11
C TRP A 59 0.94 -8.02 8.01
N SER A 60 0.61 -7.55 6.81
CA SER A 60 0.33 -6.12 6.53
C SER A 60 -1.09 -5.68 6.85
N ASN A 61 -1.99 -6.62 7.15
CA ASN A 61 -3.44 -6.39 7.27
C ASN A 61 -4.07 -5.76 6.01
N LEU A 62 -3.52 -6.09 4.84
CA LEU A 62 -4.01 -5.68 3.53
C LEU A 62 -4.88 -6.80 2.92
N LYS A 63 -5.82 -6.43 2.04
CA LYS A 63 -6.65 -7.40 1.32
C LYS A 63 -6.23 -7.51 -0.14
N ALA A 64 -6.16 -8.74 -0.67
CA ALA A 64 -5.78 -9.01 -2.06
C ALA A 64 -6.66 -8.25 -3.06
N GLU A 65 -7.95 -8.09 -2.75
CA GLU A 65 -8.92 -7.40 -3.58
C GLU A 65 -8.59 -5.94 -3.89
N MET A 66 -7.75 -5.29 -3.07
CA MET A 66 -7.31 -3.90 -3.31
C MET A 66 -6.38 -3.79 -4.51
N PHE A 67 -5.79 -4.91 -4.93
CA PHE A 67 -4.81 -4.98 -6.01
C PHE A 67 -5.35 -5.74 -7.22
N ILE A 68 -6.66 -5.99 -7.25
CA ILE A 68 -7.32 -6.65 -8.39
C ILE A 68 -8.24 -5.61 -9.03
N PRO A 69 -8.04 -5.25 -10.33
CA PRO A 69 -8.90 -4.31 -11.01
C PRO A 69 -10.37 -4.76 -10.94
N ARG A 70 -11.21 -3.98 -10.25
CA ARG A 70 -12.65 -4.22 -10.19
C ARG A 70 -13.36 -3.32 -11.20
N ALA A 71 -14.06 -3.92 -12.14
CA ALA A 71 -14.99 -3.18 -12.99
C ALA A 71 -16.27 -2.84 -12.19
N GLY A 72 -16.65 -1.56 -12.15
CA GLY A 72 -18.01 -1.16 -11.76
C GLY A 72 -18.29 -0.90 -10.27
N GLN A 73 -17.28 -0.78 -9.40
CA GLN A 73 -17.50 -0.27 -8.04
C GLN A 73 -17.38 1.26 -8.01
N GLN A 74 -18.46 1.95 -7.63
CA GLN A 74 -18.42 3.37 -7.24
C GLN A 74 -17.73 3.49 -5.87
N GLU A 75 -16.41 3.47 -5.87
CA GLU A 75 -15.65 3.91 -4.71
C GLU A 75 -15.55 5.44 -4.69
N ALA A 76 -15.41 6.02 -3.49
CA ALA A 76 -15.02 7.41 -3.39
C ALA A 76 -13.66 7.63 -4.07
N GLU A 77 -13.50 8.79 -4.71
CA GLU A 77 -12.24 9.21 -5.35
C GLU A 77 -11.02 8.91 -4.46
N PRO A 78 -9.92 8.35 -5.00
CA PRO A 78 -8.74 7.99 -4.20
C PRO A 78 -8.22 9.14 -3.33
N ILE A 79 -8.25 10.37 -3.87
CA ILE A 79 -7.82 11.56 -3.14
C ILE A 79 -8.69 11.83 -1.90
N ALA A 80 -10.00 11.62 -1.98
CA ALA A 80 -10.91 11.80 -0.86
C ALA A 80 -10.67 10.74 0.23
N ARG A 81 -10.40 9.50 -0.17
CA ARG A 81 -10.04 8.41 0.77
C ARG A 81 -8.73 8.72 1.50
N ILE A 82 -7.70 9.19 0.79
CA ILE A 82 -6.41 9.56 1.39
C ILE A 82 -6.61 10.69 2.41
N THR A 83 -7.36 11.74 2.06
CA THR A 83 -7.67 12.84 2.98
C THR A 83 -8.36 12.33 4.25
N ALA A 84 -9.37 11.47 4.12
CA ALA A 84 -10.08 10.91 5.26
C ALA A 84 -9.14 10.11 6.19
N LEU A 85 -8.22 9.32 5.61
CA LEU A 85 -7.22 8.56 6.37
C LEU A 85 -6.24 9.47 7.12
N LEU A 86 -5.72 10.52 6.47
CA LEU A 86 -4.81 11.48 7.11
C LEU A 86 -5.47 12.21 8.29
N ARG A 87 -6.75 12.56 8.15
CA ARG A 87 -7.53 13.23 9.21
C ARG A 87 -7.90 12.31 10.37
N ALA A 88 -8.01 11.01 10.12
CA ALA A 88 -8.34 10.01 11.14
C ALA A 88 -7.11 9.45 11.86
N ASP A 89 -5.89 9.74 11.42
CA ASP A 89 -4.67 9.20 12.02
C ASP A 89 -4.46 9.76 13.44
N PRO A 90 -4.53 8.93 14.50
CA PRO A 90 -4.36 9.38 15.88
C PRO A 90 -2.93 9.87 16.18
N LYS A 91 -1.96 9.60 15.30
CA LYS A 91 -0.57 10.08 15.44
C LYS A 91 -0.40 11.52 14.93
N LEU A 92 -1.40 12.10 14.27
CA LEU A 92 -1.36 13.47 13.76
C LEU A 92 -2.31 14.38 14.56
N SER A 93 -1.80 15.54 14.99
CA SER A 93 -2.68 16.60 15.49
C SER A 93 -3.51 17.18 14.35
N GLY A 94 -4.66 17.81 14.66
CA GLY A 94 -5.55 18.36 13.63
C GLY A 94 -4.87 19.30 12.63
N ASP A 95 -3.96 20.16 13.11
CA ASP A 95 -3.19 21.07 12.26
C ASP A 95 -2.14 20.35 11.40
N LYS A 96 -1.48 19.31 11.94
CA LYS A 96 -0.51 18.50 11.20
C LYS A 96 -1.20 17.66 10.12
N ALA A 97 -2.35 17.06 10.44
CA ALA A 97 -3.17 16.35 9.48
C ALA A 97 -3.66 17.28 8.35
N LYS A 98 -4.05 18.52 8.69
CA LYS A 98 -4.41 19.55 7.71
C LYS A 98 -3.25 19.87 6.77
N LEU A 99 -2.07 20.10 7.31
CA LEU A 99 -0.89 20.41 6.51
C LEU A 99 -0.57 19.27 5.52
N MET A 100 -0.64 18.01 5.97
CA MET A 100 -0.44 16.85 5.11
C MET A 100 -1.50 16.75 4.01
N GLU A 101 -2.78 16.96 4.35
CA GLU A 101 -3.87 17.02 3.38
C GLU A 101 -3.60 18.09 2.30
N ASP A 102 -3.27 19.32 2.72
CA ASP A 102 -3.06 20.44 1.82
C ASP A 102 -1.92 20.14 0.83
N ILE A 103 -0.81 19.53 1.31
CA ILE A 103 0.32 19.10 0.46
C ILE A 103 -0.12 18.04 -0.54
N VAL A 104 -0.86 17.01 -0.09
CA VAL A 104 -1.31 15.90 -0.94
C VAL A 104 -2.28 16.38 -2.00
N ILE A 105 -3.30 17.17 -1.63
CA ILE A 105 -4.29 17.72 -2.56
C ILE A 105 -3.64 18.64 -3.59
N SER A 106 -2.76 19.53 -3.15
CA SER A 106 -2.06 20.47 -4.04
C SER A 106 -1.21 19.72 -5.07
N THR A 107 -0.45 18.73 -4.61
CA THR A 107 0.41 17.91 -5.46
C THR A 107 -0.41 17.07 -6.44
N TYR A 108 -1.46 16.40 -5.97
CA TYR A 108 -2.34 15.60 -6.81
C TYR A 108 -3.00 16.42 -7.92
N LYS A 109 -3.54 17.61 -7.58
CA LYS A 109 -4.16 18.51 -8.57
C LYS A 109 -3.18 18.95 -9.66
N LYS A 110 -1.88 19.09 -9.33
CA LYS A 110 -0.84 19.50 -10.28
C LYS A 110 -0.37 18.34 -11.17
N LEU A 111 -0.41 17.11 -10.68
CA LEU A 111 0.17 15.94 -11.35
C LEU A 111 -0.84 15.02 -12.03
N ARG A 112 -2.14 15.13 -11.72
CA ARG A 112 -3.15 14.34 -12.42
C ARG A 112 -3.17 14.76 -13.89
N ASP A 113 -3.23 13.77 -14.77
CA ASP A 113 -3.56 14.00 -16.18
C ASP A 113 -5.06 14.33 -16.31
N ASP A 114 -5.41 15.18 -17.28
CA ASP A 114 -6.80 15.57 -17.58
C ASP A 114 -7.63 14.42 -18.18
#